data_AF-A0A2D6PT11-F1
#
_entry.id   AF-A0A2D6PT11-F1
#
_cell.length_a   1.000
_cell.length_b   1.000
_cell.length_c   1.000
_cell.angle_alpha   90.00
_cell.angle_beta   90.00
_cell.angle_gamma   90.00
#
_symmetry.space_group_name_H-M   'P 1'
#
loop_
_entity.id
_entity.type
_entity.pdbx_description
1 polymer ?
#
loop_
_entity_poly.entity_id
_entity_poly.type
_entity_poly.pdbx_seq_one_letter_code
_entity_poly.pdbx_strand_id
1 'polypeptide(L)'
;MGHRMLLACPIVLLVCAMVRTQTLTHLEDGAGSYFEEGWTIGAPGDLNGDGVPDILVGCTDSVLGPGSVRVLSGVDGVLLAPSLTGEVGGSRFGASLDGGRDIDLDGVPDFIVGAPEYDQGLIFDDRGRAYAYSGISGALIYTFTGSAPGEEAGTAVALLGDLDGDGHSEFAVGAPGAVAGSGRVTVLSGATGLVFLTLDGQSAGDRFGAALASIQDVDGDNVGDLLVGAPFNSTANVEGRVYLFSGATGAQIWSQPGVQAQEHFGWSVAGLGDVDGDSVPDLIAGAPDHNGPLPDTGRACVCSGATGAVIWEVFGPQIYMKAGLDVDGTGDLNGNGVDDVLVGMPYLPP
;
A
#
# COMPACT_ATOMS: atom_id res chain seq x y z
N MET A 1 24.87 -2.49 -39.28
CA MET A 1 24.23 -1.49 -38.40
C MET A 1 22.84 -2.00 -38.08
N GLY A 2 22.72 -2.74 -36.98
CA GLY A 2 21.46 -3.29 -36.50
C GLY A 2 21.49 -3.21 -34.99
N HIS A 3 20.60 -2.42 -34.41
CA HIS A 3 20.39 -2.39 -32.97
C HIS A 3 19.60 -3.64 -32.58
N ARG A 4 20.25 -4.52 -31.82
CA ARG A 4 19.57 -5.61 -31.12
C ARG A 4 18.98 -5.02 -29.85
N MET A 5 17.66 -4.88 -29.85
CA MET A 5 16.83 -4.67 -28.67
C MET A 5 16.99 -5.91 -27.77
N LEU A 6 17.62 -5.73 -26.61
CA LEU A 6 17.68 -6.74 -25.57
C LEU A 6 16.33 -6.72 -24.85
N LEU A 7 15.46 -7.68 -25.19
CA LEU A 7 14.30 -8.07 -24.40
C LEU A 7 14.82 -8.82 -23.17
N ALA A 8 14.72 -8.20 -22.00
CA ALA A 8 14.92 -8.85 -20.71
C ALA A 8 13.57 -8.91 -19.97
N CYS A 9 13.32 -10.06 -19.35
CA CYS A 9 12.13 -10.47 -18.60
C CYS A 9 11.77 -9.47 -17.47
N PRO A 10 10.50 -9.07 -17.28
CA PRO A 10 10.11 -8.19 -16.20
C PRO A 10 9.59 -9.03 -15.03
N ILE A 11 10.51 -9.44 -14.18
CA ILE A 11 10.20 -9.69 -12.77
C ILE A 11 11.17 -8.76 -12.04
N VAL A 12 10.62 -7.67 -11.48
CA VAL A 12 11.32 -6.66 -10.67
C VAL A 12 12.40 -5.88 -11.43
N LEU A 13 12.01 -4.79 -12.10
CA LEU A 13 12.94 -3.72 -12.48
C LEU A 13 12.51 -2.40 -11.86
N LEU A 14 12.53 -2.32 -10.53
CA LEU A 14 12.89 -1.10 -9.84
C LEU A 14 13.53 -1.41 -8.49
N VAL A 15 14.74 -1.95 -8.53
CA VAL A 15 15.71 -1.74 -7.47
C VAL A 15 16.96 -1.21 -8.15
N CYS A 16 17.28 0.03 -7.79
CA CYS A 16 18.59 0.66 -7.92
C CYS A 16 19.05 1.30 -9.23
N ALA A 17 18.99 2.63 -9.23
CA ALA A 17 20.00 3.48 -9.85
C ALA A 17 21.29 3.61 -9.00
N MET A 18 21.48 2.87 -7.89
CA MET A 18 22.71 2.92 -7.07
C MET A 18 23.41 1.59 -6.73
N VAL A 19 22.80 0.42 -6.96
CA VAL A 19 23.46 -0.88 -6.82
C VAL A 19 24.13 -1.20 -8.14
N ARG A 20 25.45 -1.02 -8.18
CA ARG A 20 26.27 -1.57 -9.26
C ARG A 20 26.05 -3.07 -9.34
N THR A 21 25.39 -3.51 -10.41
CA THR A 21 25.54 -4.85 -11.01
C THR A 21 25.47 -6.03 -10.02
N GLN A 22 24.39 -6.14 -9.25
CA GLN A 22 23.94 -7.43 -8.77
C GLN A 22 22.48 -7.61 -9.16
N THR A 23 22.25 -8.53 -10.09
CA THR A 23 20.96 -9.13 -10.33
C THR A 23 20.46 -9.65 -8.98
N LEU A 24 19.30 -9.20 -8.51
CA LEU A 24 18.54 -9.91 -7.47
C LEU A 24 18.28 -11.31 -8.03
N THR A 25 19.15 -12.26 -7.69
CA THR A 25 18.99 -13.65 -8.08
C THR A 25 17.83 -14.21 -7.30
N HIS A 26 16.85 -14.74 -8.03
CA HIS A 26 15.84 -15.68 -7.57
C HIS A 26 16.32 -16.46 -6.33
N LEU A 27 15.80 -16.10 -5.16
CA LEU A 27 16.00 -16.88 -3.94
C LEU A 27 15.09 -18.11 -4.05
N GLU A 28 15.56 -19.12 -4.78
CA GLU A 28 14.97 -20.46 -4.78
C GLU A 28 15.13 -21.07 -3.39
N ASP A 29 14.11 -20.93 -2.54
CA ASP A 29 13.83 -21.96 -1.56
C ASP A 29 13.26 -23.14 -2.36
N GLY A 30 14.08 -24.17 -2.56
CA GLY A 30 13.89 -25.28 -3.51
C GLY A 30 12.67 -26.18 -3.27
N ALA A 31 11.47 -25.62 -3.30
CA ALA A 31 10.20 -26.32 -3.36
C ALA A 31 9.57 -26.07 -4.74
N GLY A 32 9.78 -27.01 -5.65
CA GLY A 32 9.08 -27.04 -6.92
C GLY A 32 7.58 -27.26 -6.71
N SER A 33 6.79 -26.18 -6.78
CA SER A 33 5.37 -26.23 -7.11
C SER A 33 4.91 -24.86 -7.59
N TYR A 34 4.39 -24.82 -8.82
CA TYR A 34 3.78 -23.65 -9.44
C TYR A 34 2.59 -23.15 -8.62
N PHE A 35 2.81 -22.14 -7.77
CA PHE A 35 1.83 -21.13 -7.36
C PHE A 35 2.64 -19.87 -7.02
N GLU A 36 2.77 -18.97 -8.01
CA GLU A 36 3.32 -17.63 -7.78
C GLU A 36 2.29 -16.84 -6.95
N GLU A 37 2.53 -16.67 -5.65
CA GLU A 37 1.70 -15.85 -4.78
C GLU A 37 2.51 -14.65 -4.24
N GLY A 38 2.03 -13.47 -4.64
CA GLY A 38 2.34 -12.10 -4.21
C GLY A 38 3.59 -11.85 -3.38
N TRP A 39 4.57 -11.18 -3.99
CA TRP A 39 5.55 -10.41 -3.27
C TRP A 39 4.97 -9.01 -3.06
N THR A 40 4.85 -8.56 -1.82
CA THR A 40 4.62 -7.13 -1.50
C THR A 40 5.96 -6.53 -1.08
N ILE A 41 6.17 -5.27 -1.44
CA ILE A 41 7.39 -4.54 -1.12
C ILE A 41 6.96 -3.31 -0.33
N GLY A 42 7.66 -3.02 0.76
CA GLY A 42 7.48 -1.81 1.55
C GLY A 42 8.80 -1.08 1.71
N ALA A 43 8.73 0.24 1.95
CA ALA A 43 9.88 1.09 2.23
C ALA A 43 9.93 1.42 3.73
N PRO A 44 10.67 0.64 4.55
CA PRO A 44 10.74 0.84 5.99
C PRO A 44 11.52 2.08 6.42
N GLY A 45 12.26 2.74 5.51
CA GLY A 45 13.30 3.70 5.88
C GLY A 45 14.62 2.99 6.19
N ASP A 46 15.58 3.70 6.78
CA ASP A 46 16.90 3.18 7.14
C ASP A 46 16.85 2.52 8.52
N LEU A 47 16.75 1.18 8.56
CA LEU A 47 16.59 0.42 9.79
C LEU A 47 17.93 0.08 10.45
N ASN A 48 19.00 -0.01 9.66
CA ASN A 48 20.32 -0.37 10.15
C ASN A 48 21.23 0.85 10.45
N GLY A 49 20.79 2.06 10.10
CA GLY A 49 21.48 3.32 10.34
C GLY A 49 22.67 3.57 9.40
N ASP A 50 22.70 2.95 8.21
CA ASP A 50 23.78 3.10 7.23
C ASP A 50 23.60 4.32 6.30
N GLY A 51 22.47 5.02 6.42
CA GLY A 51 22.09 6.20 5.65
C GLY A 51 21.42 5.87 4.32
N VAL A 52 21.14 4.60 4.02
CA VAL A 52 20.42 4.16 2.83
C VAL A 52 19.11 3.46 3.26
N PRO A 53 17.95 3.87 2.72
CA PRO A 53 16.69 3.20 3.03
C PRO A 53 16.72 1.71 2.68
N ASP A 54 16.26 0.88 3.61
CA ASP A 54 16.15 -0.56 3.50
C ASP A 54 14.88 -0.99 2.75
N ILE A 55 14.66 -2.29 2.62
CA ILE A 55 13.56 -2.88 1.85
C ILE A 55 12.83 -3.93 2.70
N LEU A 56 11.51 -3.80 2.84
CA LEU A 56 10.66 -4.87 3.33
C LEU A 56 10.13 -5.70 2.18
N VAL A 57 10.11 -7.01 2.38
CA VAL A 57 9.60 -7.96 1.40
C VAL A 57 8.66 -8.93 2.08
N GLY A 58 7.38 -8.83 1.78
CA GLY A 58 6.34 -9.73 2.23
C GLY A 58 6.19 -10.88 1.24
N CYS A 59 6.13 -12.10 1.76
CA CYS A 59 5.97 -13.32 1.02
C CYS A 59 4.81 -14.08 1.65
N THR A 60 3.66 -14.13 0.98
CA THR A 60 2.47 -14.79 1.52
C THR A 60 2.47 -16.30 1.21
N ASP A 61 3.63 -16.91 1.06
CA ASP A 61 3.85 -18.18 0.37
C ASP A 61 2.97 -19.35 0.87
N SER A 62 2.11 -19.79 -0.06
CA SER A 62 1.26 -20.97 -0.10
C SER A 62 0.12 -21.01 0.92
N VAL A 63 -1.06 -21.42 0.44
CA VAL A 63 -2.35 -21.68 1.12
C VAL A 63 -2.28 -22.37 2.51
N LEU A 64 -1.13 -22.91 2.91
CA LEU A 64 -0.90 -23.58 4.20
C LEU A 64 0.17 -22.90 5.08
N GLY A 65 1.02 -22.05 4.52
CA GLY A 65 2.07 -21.31 5.21
C GLY A 65 1.50 -20.07 5.92
N PRO A 66 2.12 -19.61 7.01
CA PRO A 66 1.63 -18.43 7.73
C PRO A 66 1.91 -17.10 7.00
N GLY A 67 2.74 -17.11 5.95
CA GLY A 67 3.36 -15.93 5.36
C GLY A 67 4.59 -15.46 6.15
N SER A 68 5.44 -14.67 5.50
CA SER A 68 6.68 -14.16 6.07
C SER A 68 7.02 -12.75 5.60
N VAL A 69 7.84 -12.04 6.38
CA VAL A 69 8.41 -10.74 6.01
C VAL A 69 9.92 -10.81 6.18
N ARG A 70 10.64 -10.33 5.18
CA ARG A 70 12.11 -10.22 5.15
C ARG A 70 12.51 -8.74 5.13
N VAL A 71 13.58 -8.41 5.85
CA VAL A 71 14.16 -7.07 5.88
C VAL A 71 15.52 -7.13 5.18
N LEU A 72 15.67 -6.43 4.06
CA LEU A 72 16.87 -6.45 3.23
C LEU A 72 17.55 -5.07 3.26
N SER A 73 18.87 -5.07 3.29
CA SER A 73 19.65 -3.83 3.22
C SER A 73 19.42 -3.13 1.90
N GLY A 74 19.22 -1.81 1.94
CA GLY A 74 19.17 -0.97 0.74
C GLY A 74 20.49 -0.90 -0.03
N VAL A 75 21.61 -1.16 0.65
CA VAL A 75 22.96 -1.05 0.08
C VAL A 75 23.32 -2.24 -0.79
N ASP A 76 23.05 -3.46 -0.32
CA ASP A 76 23.53 -4.70 -0.94
C ASP A 76 22.50 -5.83 -1.00
N GLY A 77 21.28 -5.62 -0.52
CA GLY A 77 20.21 -6.62 -0.51
C GLY A 77 20.41 -7.75 0.49
N VAL A 78 21.37 -7.64 1.41
CA VAL A 78 21.60 -8.65 2.45
C VAL A 78 20.50 -8.61 3.50
N LEU A 79 20.07 -9.78 3.96
CA LEU A 79 19.10 -9.92 5.05
C LEU A 79 19.65 -9.31 6.35
N LEU A 80 18.97 -8.30 6.89
CA LEU A 80 19.38 -7.56 8.07
C LEU A 80 19.01 -8.25 9.39
N ALA A 81 17.93 -9.03 9.39
CA ALA A 81 17.42 -9.75 10.56
C ALA A 81 16.75 -11.07 10.17
N PRO A 82 16.60 -12.04 11.08
CA PRO A 82 15.81 -13.25 10.81
C PRO A 82 14.41 -12.90 10.30
N SER A 83 13.91 -13.67 9.31
CA SER A 83 12.58 -13.45 8.75
C SER A 83 11.50 -13.52 9.84
N LEU A 84 10.58 -12.57 9.80
CA LEU A 84 9.36 -12.62 10.59
C LEU A 84 8.39 -13.60 9.93
N THR A 85 7.67 -14.38 10.73
CA THR A 85 6.68 -15.36 10.24
C THR A 85 5.36 -15.14 10.93
N GLY A 86 4.26 -15.26 10.18
CA GLY A 86 2.92 -15.19 10.75
C GLY A 86 2.69 -16.27 11.82
N GLU A 87 1.73 -16.00 12.72
CA GLU A 87 1.45 -16.90 13.85
C GLU A 87 0.69 -18.18 13.43
N VAL A 88 -0.14 -18.09 12.39
CA VAL A 88 -1.08 -19.15 11.98
C VAL A 88 -1.00 -19.36 10.47
N GLY A 89 -1.01 -20.61 10.02
CA GLY A 89 -1.03 -20.97 8.60
C GLY A 89 -2.27 -20.37 7.90
N GLY A 90 -2.12 -19.90 6.67
CA GLY A 90 -3.19 -19.27 5.89
C GLY A 90 -3.44 -17.80 6.23
N SER A 91 -2.76 -17.21 7.22
CA SER A 91 -3.02 -15.81 7.61
C SER A 91 -2.57 -14.77 6.56
N ARG A 92 -1.79 -15.19 5.56
CA ARG A 92 -1.14 -14.32 4.58
C ARG A 92 -0.38 -13.16 5.23
N PHE A 93 0.40 -13.46 6.28
CA PHE A 93 1.24 -12.46 6.92
C PHE A 93 2.24 -11.87 5.93
N GLY A 94 2.33 -10.55 5.88
CA GLY A 94 3.07 -9.85 4.83
C GLY A 94 2.26 -9.71 3.55
N ALA A 95 0.93 -9.57 3.61
CA ALA A 95 0.11 -9.24 2.44
C ALA A 95 0.10 -7.75 2.12
N SER A 96 0.27 -6.91 3.14
CA SER A 96 0.43 -5.46 3.03
C SER A 96 1.52 -5.00 4.00
N LEU A 97 2.24 -3.97 3.60
CA LEU A 97 3.39 -3.43 4.33
C LEU A 97 3.39 -1.91 4.23
N ASP A 98 3.80 -1.25 5.30
CA ASP A 98 4.19 0.16 5.26
C ASP A 98 5.25 0.45 6.33
N GLY A 99 5.98 1.55 6.21
CA GLY A 99 7.10 1.87 7.09
C GLY A 99 7.57 3.32 7.00
N GLY A 100 8.76 3.60 7.51
CA GLY A 100 9.41 4.91 7.35
C GLY A 100 9.05 5.94 8.43
N ARG A 101 8.30 5.56 9.46
CA ARG A 101 7.97 6.41 10.61
C ARG A 101 8.23 5.71 11.92
N ASP A 102 8.68 6.46 12.91
CA ASP A 102 9.01 5.97 14.24
C ASP A 102 7.75 6.00 15.13
N ILE A 103 7.28 4.82 15.56
CA ILE A 103 6.09 4.64 16.41
C ILE A 103 6.51 4.64 17.88
N ASP A 104 7.64 4.02 18.23
CA ASP A 104 8.08 3.86 19.62
C ASP A 104 9.10 4.89 20.13
N LEU A 105 9.50 5.84 19.26
CA LEU A 105 10.42 6.95 19.50
C LEU A 105 11.83 6.51 19.88
N ASP A 106 12.29 5.39 19.34
CA ASP A 106 13.66 4.91 19.51
C ASP A 106 14.69 5.56 18.55
N GLY A 107 14.22 6.36 17.59
CA GLY A 107 15.02 7.09 16.62
C GLY A 107 15.31 6.32 15.34
N VAL A 108 14.78 5.10 15.19
CA VAL A 108 14.80 4.29 13.97
C VAL A 108 13.37 4.18 13.44
N PRO A 109 13.14 4.27 12.12
CA PRO A 109 11.82 4.05 11.56
C PRO A 109 11.27 2.66 11.89
N ASP A 110 9.97 2.57 12.16
CA ASP A 110 9.24 1.33 12.38
C ASP A 110 8.47 0.91 11.13
N PHE A 111 7.85 -0.27 11.21
CA PHE A 111 7.04 -0.78 10.12
C PHE A 111 5.82 -1.57 10.58
N ILE A 112 4.83 -1.63 9.71
CA ILE A 112 3.57 -2.33 9.94
C ILE A 112 3.34 -3.40 8.87
N VAL A 113 2.68 -4.49 9.28
CA VAL A 113 2.46 -5.68 8.47
C VAL A 113 1.00 -6.13 8.59
N GLY A 114 0.36 -6.38 7.46
CA GLY A 114 -0.99 -6.96 7.38
C GLY A 114 -1.02 -8.47 7.18
N ALA A 115 -2.04 -9.10 7.75
CA ALA A 115 -2.39 -10.51 7.64
C ALA A 115 -3.92 -10.66 7.53
N PRO A 116 -4.51 -10.37 6.37
CA PRO A 116 -5.97 -10.23 6.21
C PRO A 116 -6.76 -11.52 6.45
N GLU A 117 -6.14 -12.68 6.30
CA GLU A 117 -6.78 -14.00 6.45
C GLU A 117 -6.47 -14.63 7.83
N TYR A 118 -6.08 -13.82 8.81
CA TYR A 118 -5.86 -14.32 10.17
C TYR A 118 -7.18 -14.81 10.81
N ASP A 119 -7.19 -16.09 11.19
CA ASP A 119 -8.38 -16.83 11.65
C ASP A 119 -8.57 -16.90 13.19
N GLN A 120 -7.67 -16.33 13.99
CA GLN A 120 -7.66 -16.48 15.47
C GLN A 120 -7.76 -17.93 15.99
N GLY A 121 -7.22 -18.90 15.23
CA GLY A 121 -7.30 -20.33 15.57
C GLY A 121 -8.67 -20.98 15.33
N LEU A 122 -9.57 -20.28 14.64
CA LEU A 122 -10.79 -20.83 14.06
C LEU A 122 -10.53 -21.28 12.61
N ILE A 123 -11.56 -21.70 11.89
CA ILE A 123 -11.45 -22.10 10.48
C ILE A 123 -12.41 -21.22 9.68
N PHE A 124 -11.93 -20.59 8.60
CA PHE A 124 -12.73 -19.70 7.73
C PHE A 124 -13.34 -18.52 8.48
N ASP A 125 -12.55 -17.94 9.38
CA ASP A 125 -12.95 -16.80 10.18
C ASP A 125 -12.49 -15.50 9.54
N ASP A 126 -11.31 -15.42 8.92
CA ASP A 126 -10.82 -14.32 8.08
C ASP A 126 -11.05 -12.92 8.70
N ARG A 127 -11.02 -12.80 10.04
CA ARG A 127 -11.16 -11.50 10.71
C ARG A 127 -9.99 -10.57 10.42
N GLY A 128 -8.84 -11.16 10.12
CA GLY A 128 -7.61 -10.44 9.79
C GLY A 128 -6.91 -9.81 10.99
N ARG A 129 -5.65 -9.43 10.79
CA ARG A 129 -4.79 -8.81 11.80
C ARG A 129 -3.74 -7.90 11.16
N ALA A 130 -3.37 -6.86 11.89
CA ALA A 130 -2.20 -6.02 11.60
C ALA A 130 -1.23 -6.04 12.79
N TYR A 131 0.05 -5.85 12.50
CA TYR A 131 1.16 -5.89 13.45
C TYR A 131 2.04 -4.67 13.24
N ALA A 132 2.48 -4.02 14.31
CA ALA A 132 3.50 -2.97 14.28
C ALA A 132 4.78 -3.49 14.92
N TYR A 133 5.91 -3.30 14.27
CA TYR A 133 7.22 -3.78 14.68
C TYR A 133 8.23 -2.64 14.77
N SER A 134 9.04 -2.70 15.81
CA SER A 134 10.19 -1.81 15.99
C SER A 134 11.23 -2.10 14.92
N GLY A 135 11.66 -1.08 14.19
CA GLY A 135 12.63 -1.21 13.12
C GLY A 135 14.03 -1.60 13.57
N ILE A 136 14.44 -1.14 14.76
CA ILE A 136 15.76 -1.45 15.31
C ILE A 136 15.84 -2.88 15.84
N SER A 137 14.77 -3.36 16.47
CA SER A 137 14.80 -4.58 17.29
C SER A 137 14.02 -5.74 16.68
N GLY A 138 13.11 -5.46 15.75
CA GLY A 138 12.10 -6.40 15.27
C GLY A 138 11.08 -6.80 16.35
N ALA A 139 11.06 -6.10 17.49
CA ALA A 139 10.12 -6.38 18.57
C ALA A 139 8.71 -5.94 18.17
N LEU A 140 7.72 -6.73 18.58
CA LEU A 140 6.32 -6.39 18.37
C LEU A 140 5.91 -5.24 19.31
N ILE A 141 5.48 -4.12 18.72
CA ILE A 141 4.97 -2.95 19.44
C ILE A 141 3.48 -3.14 19.71
N TYR A 142 2.69 -3.30 18.65
CA TYR A 142 1.22 -3.44 18.73
C TYR A 142 0.69 -4.54 17.84
N THR A 143 -0.50 -5.03 18.19
CA THR A 143 -1.32 -5.84 17.29
C THR A 143 -2.75 -5.36 17.30
N PHE A 144 -3.35 -5.32 16.13
CA PHE A 144 -4.76 -5.03 15.95
C PHE A 144 -5.45 -6.20 15.25
N THR A 145 -6.47 -6.78 15.86
CA THR A 145 -7.22 -7.92 15.29
C THR A 145 -8.64 -7.48 14.97
N GLY A 146 -9.15 -7.91 13.82
CA GLY A 146 -10.56 -7.71 13.46
C GLY A 146 -11.50 -8.19 14.57
N SER A 147 -12.60 -7.48 14.74
CA SER A 147 -13.57 -7.71 15.81
C SER A 147 -14.57 -8.82 15.48
N ALA A 148 -14.79 -9.09 14.20
CA ALA A 148 -15.74 -10.07 13.71
C ALA A 148 -15.17 -10.92 12.55
N PRO A 149 -15.74 -12.11 12.29
CA PRO A 149 -15.34 -12.93 11.16
C PRO A 149 -15.59 -12.22 9.81
N GLY A 150 -14.66 -12.37 8.87
CA GLY A 150 -14.72 -11.85 7.51
C GLY A 150 -14.45 -10.36 7.40
N GLU A 151 -13.93 -9.71 8.45
CA GLU A 151 -13.57 -8.28 8.38
C GLU A 151 -12.33 -8.02 7.52
N GLU A 152 -11.47 -9.02 7.32
CA GLU A 152 -10.26 -8.93 6.49
C GLU A 152 -9.30 -7.80 6.96
N ALA A 153 -9.21 -7.55 8.27
CA ALA A 153 -8.37 -6.49 8.83
C ALA A 153 -6.88 -6.68 8.46
N GLY A 154 -6.20 -5.61 8.07
CA GLY A 154 -4.83 -5.67 7.55
C GLY A 154 -4.77 -5.99 6.06
N THR A 155 -5.87 -5.89 5.33
CA THR A 155 -5.84 -5.91 3.85
C THR A 155 -4.98 -4.77 3.31
N ALA A 156 -5.13 -3.58 3.91
CA ALA A 156 -4.25 -2.45 3.70
C ALA A 156 -3.82 -1.88 5.05
N VAL A 157 -2.61 -1.33 5.11
CA VAL A 157 -2.03 -0.70 6.28
C VAL A 157 -1.33 0.59 5.83
N ALA A 158 -1.33 1.63 6.66
CA ALA A 158 -0.60 2.86 6.38
C ALA A 158 -0.10 3.55 7.67
N LEU A 159 1.13 4.07 7.67
CA LEU A 159 1.70 4.93 8.71
C LEU A 159 1.43 6.40 8.36
N LEU A 160 0.67 7.06 9.23
CA LEU A 160 0.09 8.38 8.94
C LEU A 160 0.91 9.55 9.50
N GLY A 161 1.78 9.28 10.46
CA GLY A 161 2.50 10.31 11.20
C GLY A 161 1.70 10.78 12.41
N ASP A 162 2.17 11.86 13.03
CA ASP A 162 1.58 12.42 14.26
C ASP A 162 0.33 13.24 13.92
N LEU A 163 -0.84 12.62 14.09
CA LEU A 163 -2.15 13.18 13.79
C LEU A 163 -2.78 13.90 14.98
N ASP A 164 -2.39 13.54 16.21
CA ASP A 164 -2.93 14.13 17.44
C ASP A 164 -1.98 15.09 18.18
N GLY A 165 -0.75 15.22 17.68
CA GLY A 165 0.27 16.15 18.17
C GLY A 165 0.99 15.65 19.43
N ASP A 166 0.93 14.36 19.75
CA ASP A 166 1.57 13.78 20.92
C ASP A 166 3.03 13.35 20.66
N GLY A 167 3.47 13.40 19.40
CA GLY A 167 4.81 13.08 18.94
C GLY A 167 5.00 11.63 18.49
N HIS A 168 4.03 10.74 18.67
CA HIS A 168 4.05 9.38 18.13
C HIS A 168 3.33 9.31 16.78
N SER A 169 3.72 8.35 15.95
CA SER A 169 3.06 8.17 14.65
C SER A 169 1.80 7.29 14.76
N GLU A 170 0.66 7.79 14.30
CA GLU A 170 -0.55 6.99 14.11
C GLU A 170 -0.41 6.05 12.91
N PHE A 171 -1.18 4.96 12.95
CA PHE A 171 -1.28 4.01 11.86
C PHE A 171 -2.72 3.58 11.60
N ALA A 172 -3.04 3.35 10.34
CA ALA A 172 -4.34 2.91 9.87
C ALA A 172 -4.33 1.43 9.47
N VAL A 173 -5.45 0.77 9.73
CA VAL A 173 -5.72 -0.61 9.32
C VAL A 173 -7.04 -0.66 8.56
N GLY A 174 -6.96 -1.12 7.32
CA GLY A 174 -8.11 -1.36 6.44
C GLY A 174 -8.71 -2.75 6.68
N ALA A 175 -10.03 -2.79 6.78
CA ALA A 175 -10.86 -3.99 6.98
C ALA A 175 -12.03 -3.96 5.98
N PRO A 176 -11.78 -4.21 4.68
CA PRO A 176 -12.78 -4.02 3.62
C PRO A 176 -13.97 -5.00 3.69
N GLY A 177 -13.84 -6.11 4.41
CA GLY A 177 -14.95 -7.04 4.66
C GLY A 177 -15.87 -6.61 5.82
N ALA A 178 -15.47 -5.63 6.62
CA ALA A 178 -16.25 -5.16 7.76
C ALA A 178 -17.60 -4.55 7.36
N VAL A 179 -18.55 -4.55 8.30
CA VAL A 179 -19.88 -3.97 8.14
C VAL A 179 -20.59 -4.51 6.88
N ALA A 180 -20.64 -5.85 6.77
CA ALA A 180 -21.21 -6.56 5.62
C ALA A 180 -20.55 -6.18 4.27
N GLY A 181 -19.23 -5.97 4.29
CA GLY A 181 -18.43 -5.62 3.12
C GLY A 181 -18.55 -4.16 2.67
N SER A 182 -19.21 -3.28 3.43
CA SER A 182 -19.07 -1.84 3.15
C SER A 182 -17.66 -1.36 3.43
N GLY A 183 -16.98 -2.00 4.37
CA GLY A 183 -15.59 -1.78 4.72
C GLY A 183 -15.40 -0.78 5.85
N ARG A 184 -14.25 -0.84 6.50
CA ARG A 184 -13.87 0.02 7.63
C ARG A 184 -12.38 0.35 7.56
N VAL A 185 -12.04 1.55 8.03
CA VAL A 185 -10.66 1.93 8.37
C VAL A 185 -10.61 2.29 9.85
N THR A 186 -9.67 1.72 10.58
CA THR A 186 -9.41 2.03 11.98
C THR A 186 -8.03 2.66 12.10
N VAL A 187 -7.96 3.86 12.65
CA VAL A 187 -6.69 4.55 12.95
C VAL A 187 -6.39 4.35 14.43
N LEU A 188 -5.15 4.00 14.74
CA LEU A 188 -4.67 3.72 16.08
C LEU A 188 -3.55 4.69 16.45
N SER A 189 -3.57 5.14 17.70
CA SER A 189 -2.54 6.00 18.30
C SER A 189 -1.21 5.25 18.43
N GLY A 190 -0.13 5.89 17.98
CA GLY A 190 1.23 5.33 18.13
C GLY A 190 1.71 5.28 19.57
N ALA A 191 1.21 6.17 20.44
CA ALA A 191 1.60 6.21 21.85
C ALA A 191 0.90 5.13 22.71
N THR A 192 -0.33 4.76 22.34
CA THR A 192 -1.19 3.93 23.22
C THR A 192 -1.67 2.63 22.58
N GLY A 193 -1.66 2.52 21.25
CA GLY A 193 -2.29 1.43 20.51
C GLY A 193 -3.81 1.42 20.63
N LEU A 194 -4.43 2.49 21.14
CA LEU A 194 -5.88 2.63 21.23
C LEU A 194 -6.44 3.24 19.94
N VAL A 195 -7.71 2.98 19.67
CA VAL A 195 -8.42 3.56 18.52
C VAL A 195 -8.49 5.08 18.66
N PHE A 196 -7.92 5.77 17.69
CA PHE A 196 -7.98 7.22 17.51
C PHE A 196 -9.19 7.62 16.65
N LEU A 197 -9.35 6.99 15.47
CA LEU A 197 -10.46 7.25 14.55
C LEU A 197 -11.02 5.94 13.98
N THR A 198 -12.30 5.97 13.61
CA THR A 198 -12.94 4.91 12.81
C THR A 198 -13.76 5.52 11.70
N LEU A 199 -13.50 5.06 10.48
CA LEU A 199 -14.20 5.47 9.26
C LEU A 199 -14.92 4.26 8.68
N ASP A 200 -16.23 4.35 8.50
CA ASP A 200 -17.06 3.27 7.94
C ASP A 200 -17.44 3.58 6.49
N GLY A 201 -17.34 2.56 5.63
CA GLY A 201 -17.85 2.61 4.26
C GLY A 201 -19.36 2.70 4.21
N GLN A 202 -19.88 3.29 3.14
CA GLN A 202 -21.28 3.72 3.06
C GLN A 202 -22.25 2.62 2.64
N SER A 203 -21.88 1.79 1.67
CA SER A 203 -22.76 0.77 1.09
C SER A 203 -22.12 -0.61 1.10
N ALA A 204 -22.92 -1.65 1.33
CA ALA A 204 -22.45 -3.03 1.35
C ALA A 204 -21.80 -3.41 0.01
N GLY A 205 -20.60 -3.98 0.07
CA GLY A 205 -19.82 -4.38 -1.10
C GLY A 205 -18.87 -3.31 -1.63
N ASP A 206 -18.86 -2.09 -1.06
CA ASP A 206 -17.94 -1.02 -1.48
C ASP A 206 -16.46 -1.38 -1.27
N ARG A 207 -16.18 -2.26 -0.29
CA ARG A 207 -14.82 -2.63 0.14
C ARG A 207 -13.98 -1.41 0.53
N PHE A 208 -14.58 -0.45 1.23
CA PHE A 208 -13.88 0.74 1.74
C PHE A 208 -12.72 0.33 2.66
N GLY A 209 -11.54 0.92 2.45
CA GLY A 209 -10.32 0.54 3.17
C GLY A 209 -9.54 -0.60 2.52
N ALA A 210 -9.82 -0.91 1.25
CA ALA A 210 -9.03 -1.89 0.48
C ALA A 210 -7.64 -1.36 0.09
N ALA A 211 -7.47 -0.05 0.02
CA ALA A 211 -6.19 0.62 -0.17
C ALA A 211 -6.12 1.85 0.74
N LEU A 212 -4.94 2.12 1.29
CA LEU A 212 -4.68 3.22 2.21
C LEU A 212 -3.34 3.86 1.85
N ALA A 213 -3.25 5.17 2.00
CA ALA A 213 -1.99 5.89 1.96
C ALA A 213 -2.08 7.15 2.82
N SER A 214 -0.96 7.53 3.43
CA SER A 214 -0.82 8.88 3.97
C SER A 214 -0.63 9.87 2.83
N ILE A 215 -1.12 11.09 3.03
CA ILE A 215 -0.80 12.26 2.22
C ILE A 215 -0.49 13.40 3.19
N GLN A 216 0.28 14.37 2.73
CA GLN A 216 0.53 15.59 3.51
C GLN A 216 -0.78 16.38 3.71
N ASP A 217 -0.71 17.48 4.44
CA ASP A 217 -1.83 18.35 4.76
C ASP A 217 -2.49 18.93 3.49
N VAL A 218 -3.73 18.51 3.20
CA VAL A 218 -4.53 18.99 2.07
C VAL A 218 -5.57 20.02 2.52
N ASP A 219 -6.08 19.94 3.74
CA ASP A 219 -7.12 20.85 4.24
C ASP A 219 -6.59 22.12 4.95
N GLY A 220 -5.29 22.22 5.14
CA GLY A 220 -4.57 23.36 5.69
C GLY A 220 -4.56 23.43 7.22
N ASP A 221 -4.80 22.31 7.91
CA ASP A 221 -4.82 22.24 9.37
C ASP A 221 -3.44 21.92 10.00
N ASN A 222 -2.42 21.69 9.18
CA ASN A 222 -1.05 21.27 9.51
C ASN A 222 -0.93 19.83 10.03
N VAL A 223 -1.93 19.00 9.80
CA VAL A 223 -1.93 17.56 10.08
C VAL A 223 -1.98 16.81 8.75
N GLY A 224 -1.28 15.67 8.65
CA GLY A 224 -1.35 14.84 7.45
C GLY A 224 -2.75 14.24 7.26
N ASP A 225 -3.12 13.96 6.02
CA ASP A 225 -4.44 13.42 5.67
C ASP A 225 -4.38 11.96 5.22
N LEU A 226 -5.56 11.35 5.05
CA LEU A 226 -5.73 9.94 4.76
C LEU A 226 -6.47 9.70 3.45
N LEU A 227 -5.80 9.01 2.52
CA LEU A 227 -6.40 8.47 1.31
C LEU A 227 -7.01 7.09 1.57
N VAL A 228 -8.22 6.88 1.08
CA VAL A 228 -8.92 5.59 1.20
C VAL A 228 -9.52 5.16 -0.13
N GLY A 229 -9.16 3.95 -0.57
CA GLY A 229 -9.74 3.29 -1.72
C GLY A 229 -10.99 2.48 -1.38
N ALA A 230 -12.00 2.55 -2.25
CA ALA A 230 -13.18 1.69 -2.26
C ALA A 230 -13.44 1.20 -3.70
N PRO A 231 -12.63 0.24 -4.20
CA PRO A 231 -12.61 -0.14 -5.61
C PRO A 231 -13.94 -0.71 -6.12
N PHE A 232 -14.81 -1.18 -5.23
CA PHE A 232 -16.10 -1.76 -5.59
C PHE A 232 -17.29 -0.83 -5.31
N ASN A 233 -17.03 0.42 -4.88
CA ASN A 233 -18.08 1.41 -4.73
C ASN A 233 -18.79 1.64 -6.07
N SER A 234 -20.11 1.67 -6.02
CA SER A 234 -20.95 1.75 -7.22
C SER A 234 -21.98 2.85 -7.09
N THR A 235 -21.95 3.80 -8.01
CA THR A 235 -23.09 4.72 -8.22
C THR A 235 -23.99 4.25 -9.34
N ALA A 236 -23.44 3.55 -10.35
CA ALA A 236 -24.21 2.91 -11.41
C ALA A 236 -23.77 1.46 -11.70
N ASN A 237 -22.47 1.20 -11.85
CA ASN A 237 -21.95 -0.14 -12.18
C ASN A 237 -20.47 -0.35 -11.77
N VAL A 238 -20.17 -0.18 -10.48
CA VAL A 238 -18.86 -0.50 -9.86
C VAL A 238 -17.72 0.29 -10.49
N GLU A 239 -17.85 1.62 -10.52
CA GLU A 239 -16.77 2.49 -11.01
C GLU A 239 -15.57 2.53 -10.05
N GLY A 240 -15.80 2.22 -8.78
CA GLY A 240 -14.84 2.46 -7.71
C GLY A 240 -14.81 3.94 -7.30
N ARG A 241 -14.14 4.22 -6.19
CA ARG A 241 -14.03 5.57 -5.61
C ARG A 241 -12.78 5.71 -4.76
N VAL A 242 -12.20 6.90 -4.79
CA VAL A 242 -11.19 7.35 -3.84
C VAL A 242 -11.80 8.41 -2.93
N TYR A 243 -11.46 8.34 -1.65
CA TYR A 243 -11.85 9.30 -0.63
C TYR A 243 -10.60 9.94 -0.03
N LEU A 244 -10.73 11.21 0.36
CA LEU A 244 -9.75 11.92 1.17
C LEU A 244 -10.41 12.38 2.47
N PHE A 245 -9.77 12.08 3.60
CA PHE A 245 -10.23 12.44 4.93
C PHE A 245 -9.16 13.23 5.68
N SER A 246 -9.61 14.22 6.45
CA SER A 246 -8.79 14.92 7.44
C SER A 246 -8.21 13.89 8.41
N GLY A 247 -6.89 13.85 8.54
CA GLY A 247 -6.25 12.92 9.48
C GLY A 247 -6.52 13.28 10.94
N ALA A 248 -6.67 14.58 11.26
CA ALA A 248 -6.92 15.03 12.62
C ALA A 248 -8.36 14.75 13.10
N THR A 249 -9.34 14.86 12.19
CA THR A 249 -10.77 14.84 12.57
C THR A 249 -11.57 13.68 12.00
N GLY A 250 -11.05 13.00 10.98
CA GLY A 250 -11.81 12.03 10.18
C GLY A 250 -12.92 12.65 9.32
N ALA A 251 -12.97 13.98 9.19
CA ALA A 251 -13.92 14.64 8.31
C ALA A 251 -13.57 14.36 6.84
N GLN A 252 -14.55 13.98 6.03
CA GLN A 252 -14.33 13.79 4.59
C GLN A 252 -14.07 15.15 3.93
N ILE A 253 -12.90 15.32 3.33
CA ILE A 253 -12.52 16.51 2.56
C ILE A 253 -13.23 16.47 1.20
N TRP A 254 -13.05 15.39 0.45
CA TRP A 254 -13.79 15.10 -0.78
C TRP A 254 -13.81 13.60 -1.11
N SER A 255 -14.56 13.22 -2.15
CA SER A 255 -14.42 11.90 -2.78
C SER A 255 -14.63 12.00 -4.28
N GLN A 256 -13.92 11.16 -5.03
CA GLN A 256 -13.90 11.15 -6.49
C GLN A 256 -14.29 9.75 -6.99
N PRO A 257 -15.44 9.59 -7.69
CA PRO A 257 -15.77 8.32 -8.33
C PRO A 257 -14.89 8.06 -9.55
N GLY A 258 -14.82 6.80 -9.93
CA GLY A 258 -14.43 6.41 -11.27
C GLY A 258 -15.36 7.01 -12.34
N VAL A 259 -14.86 7.05 -13.56
CA VAL A 259 -15.49 7.57 -14.77
C VAL A 259 -16.05 6.48 -15.69
N GLN A 260 -15.69 5.21 -15.46
CA GLN A 260 -16.09 4.07 -16.28
C GLN A 260 -16.58 2.92 -15.39
N ALA A 261 -17.65 2.26 -15.83
CA ALA A 261 -18.17 1.06 -15.17
C ALA A 261 -17.10 -0.04 -15.09
N GLN A 262 -17.01 -0.70 -13.93
CA GLN A 262 -16.12 -1.84 -13.65
C GLN A 262 -14.61 -1.55 -13.76
N GLU A 263 -14.19 -0.28 -13.72
CA GLU A 263 -12.76 0.06 -13.78
C GLU A 263 -12.01 -0.14 -12.46
N HIS A 264 -12.75 -0.28 -11.36
CA HIS A 264 -12.27 -0.41 -9.98
C HIS A 264 -11.34 0.72 -9.53
N PHE A 265 -11.77 1.97 -9.73
CA PHE A 265 -11.01 3.14 -9.31
C PHE A 265 -10.79 3.16 -7.79
N GLY A 266 -9.57 3.47 -7.35
CA GLY A 266 -9.17 3.38 -5.95
C GLY A 266 -8.74 1.97 -5.54
N TRP A 267 -8.33 1.14 -6.50
CA TRP A 267 -7.71 -0.16 -6.23
C TRP A 267 -6.36 -0.01 -5.51
N SER A 268 -5.59 1.00 -5.91
CA SER A 268 -4.32 1.40 -5.30
C SER A 268 -4.31 2.94 -5.21
N VAL A 269 -3.66 3.47 -4.18
CA VAL A 269 -3.54 4.91 -3.94
C VAL A 269 -2.17 5.22 -3.33
N ALA A 270 -1.61 6.38 -3.64
CA ALA A 270 -0.44 6.92 -2.95
C ALA A 270 -0.53 8.45 -2.88
N GLY A 271 -0.07 9.03 -1.77
CA GLY A 271 0.10 10.47 -1.65
C GLY A 271 1.35 10.93 -2.41
N LEU A 272 1.30 12.14 -2.94
CA LEU A 272 2.39 12.82 -3.62
C LEU A 272 2.61 14.19 -2.98
N GLY A 273 3.70 14.87 -3.35
CA GLY A 273 3.85 16.31 -3.21
C GLY A 273 2.95 17.10 -4.17
N ASP A 274 3.18 18.40 -4.22
CA ASP A 274 2.48 19.32 -5.12
C ASP A 274 3.01 19.16 -6.56
N VAL A 275 2.23 18.53 -7.43
CA VAL A 275 2.60 18.20 -8.82
C VAL A 275 2.12 19.28 -9.79
N ASP A 276 1.02 19.97 -9.49
CA ASP A 276 0.45 21.01 -10.37
C ASP A 276 0.83 22.46 -9.99
N GLY A 277 1.50 22.65 -8.86
CA GLY A 277 2.04 23.92 -8.38
C GLY A 277 1.03 24.80 -7.64
N ASP A 278 -0.07 24.23 -7.12
CA ASP A 278 -1.11 24.95 -6.39
C ASP A 278 -0.86 25.06 -4.87
N SER A 279 0.27 24.53 -4.40
CA SER A 279 0.70 24.44 -2.99
C SER A 279 -0.14 23.49 -2.13
N VAL A 280 -0.92 22.60 -2.74
CA VAL A 280 -1.62 21.51 -2.08
C VAL A 280 -1.00 20.19 -2.55
N PRO A 281 -0.71 19.24 -1.64
CA PRO A 281 -0.19 17.93 -2.03
C PRO A 281 -1.17 17.17 -2.92
N ASP A 282 -0.66 16.47 -3.93
CA ASP A 282 -1.47 15.70 -4.88
C ASP A 282 -1.48 14.19 -4.56
N LEU A 283 -2.17 13.40 -5.36
CA LEU A 283 -2.22 11.96 -5.20
C LEU A 283 -2.21 11.23 -6.53
N ILE A 284 -1.88 9.94 -6.49
CA ILE A 284 -2.08 9.01 -7.60
C ILE A 284 -3.06 7.91 -7.18
N ALA A 285 -3.91 7.51 -8.11
CA ALA A 285 -4.87 6.43 -7.90
C ALA A 285 -4.97 5.50 -9.12
N GLY A 286 -5.12 4.21 -8.85
CA GLY A 286 -5.23 3.14 -9.83
C GLY A 286 -6.66 2.71 -10.13
N ALA A 287 -6.91 2.36 -11.39
CA ALA A 287 -8.10 1.70 -11.94
C ALA A 287 -7.64 0.61 -12.92
N PRO A 288 -7.20 -0.56 -12.41
CA PRO A 288 -6.55 -1.60 -13.22
C PRO A 288 -7.45 -2.17 -14.33
N ASP A 289 -8.77 -2.12 -14.17
CA ASP A 289 -9.72 -2.67 -15.13
C ASP A 289 -10.28 -1.61 -16.09
N HIS A 290 -9.72 -0.40 -16.08
CA HIS A 290 -10.10 0.64 -17.03
C HIS A 290 -9.80 0.25 -18.48
N ASN A 291 -10.80 0.44 -19.35
CA ASN A 291 -10.63 0.37 -20.80
C ASN A 291 -10.17 1.73 -21.33
N GLY A 292 -8.87 1.85 -21.58
CA GLY A 292 -8.26 3.03 -22.20
C GLY A 292 -8.39 3.00 -23.74
N PRO A 293 -7.34 3.39 -24.49
CA PRO A 293 -7.33 3.27 -25.95
C PRO A 293 -7.52 1.83 -26.47
N LEU A 294 -7.21 0.84 -25.62
CA LEU A 294 -7.44 -0.57 -25.84
C LEU A 294 -8.21 -1.17 -24.64
N PRO A 295 -8.91 -2.30 -24.81
CA PRO A 295 -9.57 -2.97 -23.69
C PRO A 295 -8.59 -3.38 -22.58
N ASP A 296 -9.00 -3.23 -21.33
CA ASP A 296 -8.28 -3.70 -20.13
C ASP A 296 -6.82 -3.23 -20.03
N THR A 297 -6.49 -2.03 -20.55
CA THR A 297 -5.15 -1.47 -20.40
C THR A 297 -4.83 -1.10 -18.94
N GLY A 298 -5.86 -0.89 -18.13
CA GLY A 298 -5.76 -0.21 -16.85
C GLY A 298 -5.40 1.26 -16.99
N ARG A 299 -5.50 1.98 -15.88
CA ARG A 299 -5.28 3.42 -15.77
C ARG A 299 -4.70 3.74 -14.40
N ALA A 300 -3.67 4.57 -14.38
CA ALA A 300 -3.25 5.29 -13.19
C ALA A 300 -3.43 6.79 -13.47
N CYS A 301 -4.00 7.54 -12.53
CA CYS A 301 -4.19 8.97 -12.69
C CYS A 301 -3.66 9.74 -11.50
N VAL A 302 -2.91 10.80 -11.80
CA VAL A 302 -2.52 11.82 -10.83
C VAL A 302 -3.64 12.84 -10.75
N CYS A 303 -4.10 13.10 -9.52
CA CYS A 303 -5.23 13.96 -9.22
C CYS A 303 -4.81 15.06 -8.25
N SER A 304 -5.35 16.26 -8.47
CA SER A 304 -5.15 17.41 -7.59
C SER A 304 -5.71 17.12 -6.21
N GLY A 305 -4.91 17.31 -5.15
CA GLY A 305 -5.38 17.13 -3.78
C GLY A 305 -6.44 18.16 -3.38
N ALA A 306 -6.36 19.38 -3.91
CA ALA A 306 -7.32 20.43 -3.61
C ALA A 306 -8.73 20.15 -4.16
N THR A 307 -8.83 19.44 -5.29
CA THR A 307 -10.09 19.36 -6.06
C THR A 307 -10.52 17.95 -6.45
N GLY A 308 -9.63 16.96 -6.37
CA GLY A 308 -9.82 15.62 -6.93
C GLY A 308 -9.79 15.57 -8.46
N ALA A 309 -9.53 16.69 -9.14
CA ALA A 309 -9.49 16.75 -10.60
C ALA A 309 -8.25 16.03 -11.14
N VAL A 310 -8.42 15.28 -12.22
CA VAL A 310 -7.31 14.59 -12.89
C VAL A 310 -6.37 15.62 -13.52
N ILE A 311 -5.11 15.62 -13.10
CA ILE A 311 -4.03 16.44 -13.68
C ILE A 311 -3.50 15.76 -14.93
N TRP A 312 -3.16 14.46 -14.81
CA TRP A 312 -2.74 13.62 -15.93
C TRP A 312 -2.98 12.14 -15.66
N GLU A 313 -2.92 11.31 -16.70
CA GLU A 313 -3.20 9.89 -16.61
C GLU A 313 -2.27 9.06 -17.52
N VAL A 314 -2.00 7.82 -17.10
CA VAL A 314 -1.20 6.83 -17.81
C VAL A 314 -2.00 5.55 -17.98
N PHE A 315 -1.95 5.00 -19.19
CA PHE A 315 -2.57 3.72 -19.54
C PHE A 315 -1.51 2.68 -19.84
N GLY A 316 -1.86 1.41 -19.67
CA GLY A 316 -1.03 0.32 -20.17
C GLY A 316 -0.84 0.41 -21.68
N PRO A 317 0.37 0.19 -22.22
CA PRO A 317 0.65 0.35 -23.65
C PRO A 317 0.00 -0.75 -24.52
N GLN A 318 -0.56 -1.79 -23.91
CA GLN A 318 -1.16 -2.96 -24.56
C GLN A 318 -2.38 -3.45 -23.78
N ILE A 319 -3.22 -4.25 -24.44
CA ILE A 319 -4.36 -4.92 -23.81
C ILE A 319 -3.92 -5.73 -22.59
N TYR A 320 -4.77 -5.77 -21.58
CA TYR A 320 -4.58 -6.56 -20.35
C TYR A 320 -3.37 -6.19 -19.48
N MET A 321 -2.68 -5.07 -19.73
CA MET A 321 -1.53 -4.63 -18.92
C MET A 321 -1.89 -4.27 -17.48
N LYS A 322 -3.16 -3.93 -17.21
CA LYS A 322 -3.70 -3.53 -15.90
C LYS A 322 -2.87 -2.45 -15.20
N ALA A 323 -2.51 -1.39 -15.93
CA ALA A 323 -1.83 -0.24 -15.34
C ALA A 323 -2.61 0.30 -14.14
N GLY A 324 -1.88 0.68 -13.09
CA GLY A 324 -2.50 1.13 -11.84
C GLY A 324 -2.97 -0.02 -10.95
N LEU A 325 -2.56 -1.27 -11.20
CA LEU A 325 -2.74 -2.33 -10.20
C LEU A 325 -1.99 -1.98 -8.91
N ASP A 326 -0.84 -1.31 -9.05
CA ASP A 326 -0.04 -0.78 -7.96
C ASP A 326 0.51 0.59 -8.37
N VAL A 327 0.55 1.53 -7.43
CA VAL A 327 1.04 2.91 -7.65
C VAL A 327 1.78 3.39 -6.42
N ASP A 328 2.82 4.18 -6.62
CA ASP A 328 3.61 4.75 -5.52
C ASP A 328 4.20 6.12 -5.90
N GLY A 329 4.47 6.95 -4.91
CA GLY A 329 5.17 8.22 -5.02
C GLY A 329 6.64 8.07 -4.66
N THR A 330 7.56 8.49 -5.53
CA THR A 330 9.01 8.32 -5.29
C THR A 330 9.73 9.58 -4.84
N GLY A 331 8.98 10.66 -4.63
CA GLY A 331 9.55 12.01 -4.58
C GLY A 331 10.17 12.41 -5.92
N ASP A 332 10.88 13.53 -5.93
CA ASP A 332 11.58 14.06 -7.12
C ASP A 332 12.89 13.30 -7.41
N LEU A 333 12.81 12.21 -8.19
CA LEU A 333 13.97 11.39 -8.58
C LEU A 333 14.87 12.09 -9.61
N ASN A 334 14.29 12.99 -10.41
CA ASN A 334 14.99 13.63 -11.52
C ASN A 334 15.53 15.04 -11.21
N GLY A 335 15.20 15.60 -10.04
CA GLY A 335 15.68 16.88 -9.53
C GLY A 335 14.97 18.10 -10.14
N ASN A 336 13.74 17.96 -10.64
CA ASN A 336 12.98 19.05 -11.25
C ASN A 336 12.06 19.82 -10.29
N GLY A 337 12.00 19.40 -9.02
CA GLY A 337 11.13 19.96 -7.98
C GLY A 337 9.69 19.47 -8.01
N VAL A 338 9.38 18.42 -8.77
CA VAL A 338 8.06 17.78 -8.87
C VAL A 338 8.22 16.28 -8.62
N ASP A 339 7.30 15.71 -7.85
CA ASP A 339 7.36 14.29 -7.53
C ASP A 339 7.19 13.39 -8.76
N ASP A 340 8.06 12.39 -8.85
CA ASP A 340 7.94 11.29 -9.80
C ASP A 340 7.05 10.18 -9.21
N VAL A 341 6.43 9.39 -10.09
CA VAL A 341 5.54 8.29 -9.69
C VAL A 341 5.93 6.97 -10.33
N LEU A 342 5.53 5.89 -9.68
CA LEU A 342 5.64 4.52 -10.18
C LEU A 342 4.26 3.96 -10.48
N VAL A 343 4.16 3.19 -11.56
CA VAL A 343 2.92 2.53 -11.97
C VAL A 343 3.24 1.09 -12.35
N GLY A 344 2.70 0.14 -11.57
CA GLY A 344 2.79 -1.28 -11.83
C GLY A 344 1.95 -1.70 -13.04
N MET A 345 2.55 -2.53 -13.91
CA MET A 345 1.91 -3.16 -15.08
C MET A 345 2.33 -4.63 -15.17
N PRO A 346 1.79 -5.51 -14.30
CA PRO A 346 2.37 -6.84 -14.08
C PRO A 346 2.05 -7.85 -15.17
N TYR A 347 1.07 -7.57 -16.04
CA TYR A 347 0.66 -8.51 -17.09
C TYR A 347 1.36 -8.20 -18.41
N LEU A 348 2.27 -9.08 -18.83
CA LEU A 348 2.70 -9.10 -20.22
C LEU A 348 1.70 -9.88 -21.07
N PRO A 349 1.39 -9.44 -22.30
CA PRO A 349 0.69 -10.29 -23.24
C PRO A 349 1.56 -11.52 -23.59
N PRO A 350 0.91 -12.65 -23.92
CA PRO A 350 1.58 -13.91 -24.23
C PRO A 350 2.48 -13.85 -25.48
#